data_AF-A0A2K8VCS7-F1
#
_entry.id   AF-A0A2K8VCS7-F1
#
_cell.length_a   1.000
_cell.length_b   1.000
_cell.length_c   1.000
_cell.angle_alpha   90.00
_cell.angle_beta   90.00
_cell.angle_gamma   90.00
#
_symmetry.space_group_name_H-M   'P 1'
#
loop_
_entity.id
_entity.type
_entity.pdbx_description
1 polymer ?
#
loop_
_entity_poly.entity_id
_entity_poly.type
_entity_poly.pdbx_seq_one_letter_code
_entity_poly.pdbx_strand_id
1 'polypeptide(L)'
;MKKHIQIYHKTLGLDFCDYRPSELSNAPGVDLHHIECKGMGGNPSGDKDRIENIIALTREEHIKYGDKKHFMSFLFKAHMRYLEKRKIPFDKEYILQKIKAYEAVCENTY
;
A
#
# COMPACT_ATOMS: atom_id res chain seq x y z
N MET A 1 -7.07 -3.88 -17.37
CA MET A 1 -6.76 -3.94 -15.92
C MET A 1 -5.65 -2.96 -15.59
N LYS A 2 -5.67 -2.34 -14.41
CA LYS A 2 -4.65 -1.37 -14.02
C LYS A 2 -3.32 -2.09 -13.69
N LYS A 3 -2.17 -1.51 -14.07
CA LYS A 3 -0.84 -2.15 -13.89
C LYS A 3 -0.54 -2.57 -12.44
N HIS A 4 -0.89 -1.74 -11.46
CA HIS A 4 -0.68 -2.04 -10.04
C HIS A 4 -1.41 -3.30 -9.57
N ILE A 5 -2.63 -3.55 -10.09
CA ILE A 5 -3.38 -4.76 -9.76
C ILE A 5 -2.59 -5.99 -10.22
N GLN A 6 -2.08 -5.96 -11.46
CA GLN A 6 -1.27 -7.07 -12.00
C GLN A 6 -0.01 -7.33 -11.18
N ILE A 7 0.70 -6.28 -10.76
CA ILE A 7 1.90 -6.39 -9.92
C ILE A 7 1.55 -7.04 -8.57
N TYR A 8 0.46 -6.61 -7.94
CA TYR A 8 0.01 -7.18 -6.67
C TYR A 8 -0.36 -8.66 -6.81
N HIS A 9 -1.19 -9.04 -7.79
CA HIS A 9 -1.51 -10.46 -8.03
C HIS A 9 -0.26 -11.30 -8.31
N LYS A 10 0.62 -10.81 -9.20
CA LYS A 10 1.83 -11.53 -9.61
C LYS A 10 2.80 -11.74 -8.45
N THR A 11 2.98 -10.73 -7.59
CA THR A 11 3.89 -10.81 -6.43
C THR A 11 3.35 -11.71 -5.33
N LEU A 12 2.03 -11.73 -5.14
CA LEU A 12 1.37 -12.59 -4.15
C LEU A 12 1.03 -13.99 -4.67
N GLY A 13 1.21 -14.25 -5.97
CA GLY A 13 0.83 -15.52 -6.61
C GLY A 13 -0.67 -15.82 -6.55
N LEU A 14 -1.51 -14.79 -6.44
CA LEU A 14 -2.96 -14.91 -6.34
C LEU A 14 -3.59 -14.86 -7.73
N ASP A 15 -4.55 -15.73 -8.01
CA ASP A 15 -5.33 -15.63 -9.24
C ASP A 15 -6.23 -14.39 -9.21
N PHE A 16 -6.67 -13.92 -10.38
CA PHE A 16 -7.50 -12.71 -10.50
C PHE A 16 -8.91 -12.89 -9.92
N CYS A 17 -9.36 -14.13 -9.82
CA CYS A 17 -10.61 -14.52 -9.18
C CYS A 17 -10.47 -14.89 -7.69
N ASP A 18 -9.25 -14.90 -7.15
CA ASP A 18 -9.03 -15.32 -5.76
C ASP A 18 -9.51 -14.27 -4.75
N TYR A 19 -10.00 -14.78 -3.62
CA TYR A 19 -10.32 -13.99 -2.45
C TYR A 19 -9.07 -13.22 -1.97
N ARG A 20 -9.18 -11.90 -1.95
CA ARG A 20 -8.15 -10.99 -1.43
C ARG A 20 -8.57 -10.49 -0.07
N PRO A 21 -7.86 -10.84 1.02
CA PRO A 21 -8.08 -10.18 2.30
C PRO A 21 -7.49 -8.76 2.28
N SER A 22 -8.17 -7.85 2.97
CA SER A 22 -7.65 -6.54 3.35
C SER A 22 -6.47 -6.72 4.30
N GLU A 23 -5.41 -5.96 4.08
CA GLU A 23 -4.19 -6.05 4.88
C GLU A 23 -4.36 -5.47 6.30
N LEU A 24 -5.46 -4.76 6.54
CA LEU A 24 -5.82 -4.20 7.85
C LEU A 24 -6.77 -5.12 8.62
N SER A 25 -7.93 -5.43 8.05
CA SER A 25 -9.02 -6.16 8.74
C SER A 25 -9.16 -7.62 8.34
N ASN A 26 -8.45 -8.10 7.31
CA ASN A 26 -8.67 -9.39 6.64
C ASN A 26 -10.08 -9.58 6.03
N ALA A 27 -10.91 -8.52 6.00
CA ALA A 27 -12.18 -8.53 5.28
C ALA A 27 -11.95 -8.50 3.75
N PRO A 28 -12.98 -8.67 2.89
CA PRO A 28 -12.79 -8.70 1.44
C PRO A 28 -12.20 -7.38 0.92
N GLY A 29 -10.93 -7.39 0.54
CA GLY A 29 -10.15 -6.27 0.04
C GLY A 29 -10.49 -5.98 -1.42
N VAL A 30 -11.56 -5.21 -1.63
CA VAL A 30 -12.05 -4.83 -2.96
C VAL A 30 -11.25 -3.69 -3.60
N ASP A 31 -10.56 -2.88 -2.79
CA ASP A 31 -9.87 -1.69 -3.25
C ASP A 31 -8.35 -1.91 -3.24
N LEU A 32 -7.73 -1.82 -4.42
CA LEU A 32 -6.29 -1.76 -4.58
C LEU A 32 -5.89 -0.42 -5.13
N HIS A 33 -5.15 0.31 -4.31
CA HIS A 33 -4.63 1.62 -4.65
C HIS A 33 -3.21 1.77 -4.15
N HIS A 34 -2.59 2.85 -4.58
CA HIS A 34 -1.26 3.23 -4.13
C HIS A 34 -1.35 3.91 -2.76
N ILE A 35 -0.51 3.54 -1.79
CA ILE A 35 -0.46 4.21 -0.48
C ILE A 35 -0.04 5.67 -0.68
N GLU A 36 1.02 5.91 -1.45
CA GLU A 36 1.41 7.24 -1.91
C GLU A 36 0.93 7.46 -3.34
N CYS A 37 -0.09 8.31 -3.48
CA CYS A 37 -0.64 8.67 -4.78
C CYS A 37 0.41 9.34 -5.70
N LYS A 38 0.26 9.06 -6.99
CA LYS A 38 0.96 9.76 -8.08
C LYS A 38 0.26 11.13 -8.16
N GLY A 39 0.91 12.21 -7.73
CA GLY A 39 0.30 13.55 -7.78
C GLY A 39 -0.13 13.97 -9.20
N MET A 40 -0.51 15.22 -9.40
CA MET A 40 -0.99 15.74 -10.70
C MET A 40 -0.04 15.55 -11.90
N GLY A 41 1.22 15.20 -11.70
CA GLY A 41 2.18 14.85 -12.76
C GLY A 41 2.25 13.35 -13.13
N GLY A 42 1.41 12.50 -12.53
CA GLY A 42 1.48 11.05 -12.72
C GLY A 42 2.76 10.44 -12.16
N ASN A 43 3.21 9.34 -12.78
CA ASN A 43 4.47 8.68 -12.46
C ASN A 43 5.19 8.32 -13.77
N PRO A 44 5.81 9.31 -14.46
CA PRO A 44 6.42 9.12 -15.77
C PRO A 44 7.54 8.07 -15.75
N SER A 45 8.21 7.89 -14.62
CA SER A 45 9.31 6.93 -14.45
C SER A 45 8.84 5.50 -14.11
N GLY A 46 7.57 5.27 -13.76
CA GLY A 46 7.10 3.93 -13.38
C GLY A 46 7.48 3.46 -11.95
N ASP A 47 8.29 4.23 -11.24
CA ASP A 47 8.88 3.89 -9.92
C ASP A 47 7.89 3.72 -8.74
N LYS A 48 6.65 4.19 -8.87
CA LYS A 48 5.58 4.08 -7.87
C LYS A 48 4.69 2.85 -8.08
N ASP A 49 4.77 2.16 -9.22
CA ASP A 49 4.08 0.89 -9.46
C ASP A 49 4.91 -0.26 -8.88
N ARG A 50 5.06 -0.27 -7.56
CA ARG A 50 5.83 -1.29 -6.84
C ARG A 50 4.96 -1.90 -5.74
N ILE A 51 5.21 -3.16 -5.39
CA ILE A 51 4.39 -3.87 -4.40
C ILE A 51 4.37 -3.12 -3.08
N GLU A 52 5.50 -2.55 -2.67
CA GLU A 52 5.69 -1.79 -1.44
C GLU A 52 4.79 -0.56 -1.32
N ASN A 53 4.30 -0.05 -2.46
CA ASN A 53 3.41 1.10 -2.53
C ASN A 53 1.97 0.71 -2.88
N ILE A 54 1.63 -0.58 -3.01
CA ILE A 54 0.29 -1.04 -3.40
C ILE A 54 -0.32 -1.83 -2.25
N ILE A 55 -1.41 -1.32 -1.69
CA ILE A 55 -2.12 -1.96 -0.57
C ILE A 55 -3.50 -2.45 -1.01
N ALA A 56 -3.92 -3.57 -0.44
CA ALA A 56 -5.30 -4.04 -0.54
C ALA A 56 -6.11 -3.69 0.71
N LEU A 57 -7.16 -2.90 0.55
CA LEU A 57 -8.06 -2.47 1.62
C LEU A 57 -9.52 -2.75 1.27
N THR A 58 -10.39 -2.75 2.29
CA THR A 58 -11.83 -2.61 2.05
C THR A 58 -12.16 -1.18 1.61
N ARG A 59 -13.32 -0.99 0.99
CA ARG A 59 -13.80 0.34 0.60
C ARG A 59 -13.96 1.29 1.80
N GLU A 60 -14.38 0.77 2.94
CA GLU A 60 -14.56 1.54 4.17
C GLU A 60 -13.23 2.01 4.75
N GLU A 61 -12.23 1.12 4.77
CA GLU A 61 -10.87 1.44 5.22
C GLU A 61 -10.20 2.45 4.28
N HIS A 62 -10.39 2.31 2.97
CA HIS A 62 -9.89 3.28 2.00
C HIS A 62 -10.50 4.67 2.24
N ILE A 63 -11.81 4.79 2.46
CA ILE A 63 -12.44 6.08 2.78
C ILE A 63 -11.94 6.64 4.12
N LYS A 64 -11.70 5.77 5.10
CA LYS A 64 -11.32 6.17 6.45
C LYS A 64 -9.85 6.60 6.55
N TYR A 65 -8.94 5.88 5.90
CA TYR A 65 -7.50 6.01 6.06
C TYR A 65 -6.74 6.37 4.77
N GLY A 66 -7.32 6.08 3.61
CA GLY A 66 -6.73 6.39 2.30
C GLY A 66 -6.57 7.89 2.09
N ASP A 67 -5.59 8.27 1.26
CA ASP A 67 -5.24 9.65 0.89
C ASP A 67 -4.94 10.62 2.04
N LYS A 68 -4.86 10.14 3.29
CA LYS A 68 -4.59 10.94 4.48
C LYS A 68 -3.13 10.80 4.91
N LYS A 69 -2.36 11.88 4.79
CA LYS A 69 -0.92 11.91 5.10
C LYS A 69 -0.56 11.38 6.50
N HIS A 70 -1.38 11.66 7.50
CA HIS A 70 -1.16 11.20 8.88
C HIS A 70 -1.39 9.69 9.06
N PHE A 71 -2.17 9.04 8.17
CA PHE A 71 -2.36 7.59 8.18
C PHE A 71 -1.42 6.86 7.21
N MET A 72 -0.68 7.56 6.34
CA MET A 72 0.22 6.90 5.39
C MET A 72 1.29 6.06 6.10
N SER A 73 1.90 6.56 7.17
CA SER A 73 2.87 5.77 7.97
C SER A 73 2.22 4.51 8.56
N PHE A 74 0.97 4.60 9.02
CA PHE A 74 0.20 3.45 9.52
C PHE A 74 -0.08 2.43 8.41
N LEU A 75 -0.50 2.87 7.22
CA LEU A 75 -0.74 2.00 6.07
C LEU A 75 0.54 1.27 5.62
N PHE A 76 1.67 1.99 5.53
CA PHE A 76 2.97 1.38 5.21
C PHE A 76 3.40 0.35 6.26
N LYS A 77 3.21 0.63 7.56
CA LYS A 77 3.49 -0.33 8.63
C LYS A 77 2.62 -1.58 8.54
N ALA A 78 1.32 -1.42 8.26
CA ALA A 78 0.42 -2.55 8.09
C ALA A 78 0.80 -3.42 6.90
N HIS A 79 1.05 -2.78 5.75
CA HIS A 79 1.47 -3.45 4.52
C HIS A 79 2.78 -4.23 4.69
N MET A 80 3.78 -3.61 5.32
CA MET A 80 5.06 -4.26 5.65
C MET A 80 4.85 -5.54 6.47
N ARG A 81 4.04 -5.48 7.54
CA ARG A 81 3.75 -6.64 8.39
C ARG A 81 3.05 -7.75 7.62
N TYR A 82 2.18 -7.39 6.68
CA TYR A 82 1.48 -8.35 5.84
C TYR A 82 2.45 -9.06 4.87
N LEU A 83 3.34 -8.32 4.21
CA LEU A 83 4.37 -8.89 3.34
C LEU A 83 5.34 -9.78 4.12
N GLU A 84 5.79 -9.35 5.30
CA GLU A 84 6.64 -10.15 6.21
C GLU A 84 5.93 -11.46 6.62
N LYS A 85 4.64 -11.38 6.98
CA LYS A 85 3.85 -12.57 7.37
C LYS A 85 3.73 -13.57 6.22
N ARG A 86 3.59 -13.09 4.98
CA ARG A 86 3.53 -13.93 3.77
C ARG A 86 4.92 -14.33 3.24
N LYS A 87 6.01 -13.87 3.86
CA LYS A 87 7.40 -14.12 3.44
C LYS A 87 7.66 -13.72 1.98
N ILE A 88 6.99 -12.66 1.53
CA ILE A 88 7.17 -12.14 0.17
C ILE A 88 8.47 -11.33 0.14
N PRO A 89 9.32 -11.45 -0.89
CA PRO A 89 10.47 -10.56 -1.04
C PRO A 89 9.99 -9.15 -1.40
N PHE A 90 10.37 -8.16 -0.61
CA PHE A 90 10.07 -6.75 -0.85
C PHE A 90 11.20 -5.85 -0.37
N ASP A 91 11.22 -4.62 -0.88
CA ASP A 91 12.17 -3.58 -0.49
C ASP A 91 11.79 -2.97 0.86
N LYS A 92 12.30 -3.58 1.94
CA LYS A 92 12.08 -3.12 3.31
C LYS A 92 12.64 -1.73 3.55
N GLU A 93 13.74 -1.38 2.88
CA GLU A 93 14.36 -0.07 3.05
C GLU A 93 13.45 1.04 2.51
N TYR A 94 12.85 0.84 1.33
CA TYR A 94 11.86 1.75 0.76
C TYR A 94 10.69 2.02 1.72
N ILE A 95 10.10 0.97 2.29
CA ILE A 95 8.96 1.13 3.21
C ILE A 95 9.39 1.88 4.48
N LEU A 96 10.55 1.56 5.05
CA LEU A 96 11.07 2.23 6.25
C LEU A 96 11.35 3.72 5.99
N GLN A 97 11.94 4.06 4.83
CA GLN A 97 12.17 5.44 4.43
C GLN A 97 10.85 6.22 4.34
N LYS A 98 9.81 5.61 3.76
CA LYS A 98 8.46 6.23 3.68
C LYS A 98 7.82 6.39 5.05
N ILE A 99 7.89 5.37 5.91
CA ILE A 99 7.38 5.44 7.28
C ILE A 99 8.01 6.62 8.02
N LYS A 100 9.35 6.72 7.99
CA LYS A 100 10.09 7.81 8.65
C LYS A 100 9.70 9.19 8.09
N ALA A 101 9.54 9.30 6.78
CA ALA A 101 9.12 10.55 6.13
C ALA A 101 7.73 11.00 6.60
N TYR A 102 6.76 10.08 6.72
CA TYR A 102 5.39 10.41 7.15
C TYR A 102 5.23 10.52 8.67
N GLU A 103 6.05 9.84 9.47
CA GLU A 103 6.11 10.04 10.92
C GLU A 103 6.60 11.45 11.27
N ALA A 104 7.65 11.93 10.61
CA ALA A 104 8.18 13.30 10.81
C ALA A 104 7.17 14.39 10.40
N VAL A 105 6.27 14.11 9.45
CA VAL A 105 5.18 15.02 9.07
C VAL A 105 4.14 15.11 10.17
N CYS A 106 3.91 14.04 10.93
CA CYS A 106 2.91 14.03 12.01
C CYS A 106 3.42 14.76 13.27
N GLU A 107 4.73 14.67 13.56
CA GLU A 107 5.36 15.34 14.71
C GLU A 107 5.42 16.87 14.58
N ASN A 108 5.47 17.41 13.36
CA ASN A 108 5.55 18.86 13.11
C ASN A 108 4.18 19.58 13.10
N THR A 109 3.12 18.94 13.62
CA THR A 109 1.75 19.50 13.60
C THR A 109 1.31 20.11 14.94
N TYR A 110 2.25 20.45 15.82
CA TYR A 110 1.99 21.05 17.13
C TYR A 110 2.40 22.52 17.21
#